data_AF-A0A3T0DA57-F1
#
_entry.id   AF-A0A3T0DA57-F1
#
_cell.length_a   1.000
_cell.length_b   1.000
_cell.length_c   1.000
_cell.angle_alpha   90.00
_cell.angle_beta   90.00
_cell.angle_gamma   90.00
#
_symmetry.space_group_name_H-M   'P 1'
#
loop_
_entity.id
_entity.type
_entity.pdbx_description
1 polymer ?
#
loop_
_entity_poly.entity_id
_entity_poly.type
_entity_poly.pdbx_seq_one_letter_code
_entity_poly.pdbx_strand_id
1 'polypeptide(L)'
;MGLVGGVVGVNSLAAANDHAAKAGLIADAYETCTLDSVDGATLSADKMSIDVSGAGKYFGPDITDVHCLGDALGMPDSVSSRMGQTRALDGTQTADWDSFTVSWNYHPDDGLGAIFEYVPES
;
A
#
# COMPACT_ATOMS: atom_id res chain seq x y z
N MET A 1 -32.55 43.21 -0.47
CA MET A 1 -31.08 43.04 -0.34
C MET A 1 -30.80 41.54 -0.33
N GLY A 2 -30.11 41.05 -1.36
CA GLY A 2 -29.61 39.65 -1.47
C GLY A 2 -28.51 39.36 -0.44
N LEU A 3 -27.95 38.15 -0.31
CA LEU A 3 -27.61 37.15 -1.32
C LEU A 3 -27.67 35.73 -0.75
N VAL A 4 -27.96 34.79 -1.64
CA VAL A 4 -27.81 33.34 -1.51
C VAL A 4 -26.35 32.96 -1.74
N GLY A 5 -25.84 31.93 -1.05
CA GLY A 5 -24.64 31.19 -1.44
C GLY A 5 -24.54 29.94 -0.56
N GLY A 6 -24.27 28.73 -1.02
CA GLY A 6 -23.94 28.18 -2.34
C GLY A 6 -23.35 26.80 -2.04
N VAL A 7 -23.99 25.72 -2.46
CA VAL A 7 -23.54 24.35 -2.17
C VAL A 7 -22.29 24.02 -2.99
N VAL A 8 -21.21 23.62 -2.33
CA VAL A 8 -20.01 23.07 -2.98
C VAL A 8 -20.31 21.62 -3.33
N GLY A 9 -20.77 21.38 -4.56
CA GLY A 9 -20.79 20.04 -5.13
C GLY A 9 -19.42 19.75 -5.73
N VAL A 10 -18.65 18.86 -5.11
CA VAL A 10 -17.46 18.28 -5.76
C VAL A 10 -17.93 17.44 -6.95
N ASN A 11 -17.39 17.70 -8.14
CA ASN A 11 -17.75 16.96 -9.35
C ASN A 11 -17.29 15.50 -9.22
N SER A 12 -18.24 14.55 -9.20
CA SER A 12 -17.97 13.10 -9.05
C SER A 12 -17.00 12.53 -10.11
N LEU A 13 -16.89 13.18 -11.26
CA LEU A 13 -15.93 12.82 -12.33
C LEU A 13 -14.47 13.08 -11.94
N ALA A 14 -14.21 14.12 -11.13
CA ALA A 14 -12.85 14.43 -10.68
C ALA A 14 -12.38 13.45 -9.61
N ALA A 15 -13.25 13.08 -8.66
CA ALA A 15 -12.96 12.06 -7.65
C ALA A 15 -12.73 10.68 -8.27
N ALA A 16 -13.57 10.26 -9.25
CA ALA A 16 -13.37 9.00 -9.96
C ALA A 16 -12.03 8.94 -10.73
N ASN A 17 -11.60 10.06 -11.32
CA ASN A 17 -10.31 10.15 -12.00
C ASN A 17 -9.13 10.08 -11.02
N ASP A 18 -9.27 10.70 -9.85
CA ASP A 18 -8.25 10.63 -8.80
C ASP A 18 -8.11 9.21 -8.24
N HIS A 19 -9.23 8.52 -7.99
CA HIS A 19 -9.21 7.13 -7.55
C HIS A 19 -8.60 6.18 -8.60
N ALA A 20 -8.90 6.39 -9.89
CA ALA A 20 -8.29 5.61 -10.96
C ALA A 20 -6.79 5.89 -11.10
N ALA A 21 -6.37 7.14 -10.92
CA ALA A 21 -4.96 7.51 -10.93
C ALA A 21 -4.20 6.90 -9.75
N LYS A 22 -4.76 6.95 -8.54
CA LYS A 22 -4.15 6.38 -7.34
C LYS A 22 -4.17 4.85 -7.31
N ALA A 23 -5.21 4.20 -7.85
CA ALA A 23 -5.17 2.76 -8.14
C ALA A 23 -4.09 2.42 -9.18
N GLY A 24 -3.85 3.31 -10.16
CA GLY A 24 -2.71 3.22 -11.07
C GLY A 24 -1.36 3.18 -10.33
N LEU A 25 -1.20 3.95 -9.25
CA LEU A 25 0.04 3.97 -8.46
C LEU A 25 0.38 2.60 -7.84
N ILE A 26 -0.61 1.79 -7.47
CA ILE A 26 -0.37 0.42 -6.97
C ILE A 26 0.26 -0.42 -8.08
N ALA A 27 -0.34 -0.45 -9.27
CA ALA A 27 0.21 -1.19 -10.39
C ALA A 27 1.60 -0.68 -10.81
N ASP A 28 1.78 0.64 -10.85
CA ASP A 28 3.04 1.27 -11.23
C ASP A 28 4.14 0.97 -10.21
N ALA A 29 3.83 0.97 -8.91
CA ALA A 29 4.77 0.59 -7.85
C ALA A 29 5.20 -0.88 -7.99
N TYR A 30 4.25 -1.78 -8.27
CA TYR A 30 4.53 -3.20 -8.48
C TYR A 30 5.52 -3.43 -9.63
N GLU A 31 5.30 -2.77 -10.77
CA GLU A 31 6.16 -2.88 -11.95
C GLU A 31 7.52 -2.18 -11.73
N THR A 32 7.51 -0.98 -11.13
CA THR A 32 8.73 -0.20 -10.86
C THR A 32 9.68 -0.94 -9.92
N CYS A 33 9.13 -1.66 -8.93
CA CYS A 33 9.87 -2.49 -8.00
C CYS A 33 10.12 -3.92 -8.53
N THR A 34 9.80 -4.19 -9.81
CA THR A 34 10.08 -5.45 -10.51
C THR A 34 9.51 -6.71 -9.84
N LEU A 35 8.40 -6.56 -9.13
CA LEU A 35 7.78 -7.62 -8.33
C LEU A 35 7.07 -8.68 -9.18
N ASP A 36 6.84 -8.42 -10.45
CA ASP A 36 6.31 -9.40 -11.41
C ASP A 36 7.22 -10.61 -11.61
N SER A 37 8.49 -10.46 -11.27
CA SER A 37 9.52 -11.49 -11.42
C SER A 37 9.91 -12.18 -10.11
N VAL A 38 9.25 -11.85 -9.00
CA VAL A 38 9.61 -12.27 -7.65
C VAL A 38 8.51 -13.14 -7.05
N ASP A 39 8.89 -14.33 -6.56
CA ASP A 39 7.97 -15.19 -5.83
C ASP A 39 7.52 -14.53 -4.52
N GLY A 40 6.26 -14.74 -4.13
CA GLY A 40 5.71 -14.18 -2.89
C GLY A 40 5.26 -12.72 -2.99
N ALA A 41 5.33 -12.09 -4.17
CA ALA A 41 4.63 -10.84 -4.46
C ALA A 41 3.49 -11.08 -5.46
N THR A 42 2.33 -10.46 -5.25
CA THR A 42 1.19 -10.60 -6.17
C THR A 42 0.38 -9.31 -6.24
N LEU A 43 0.23 -8.77 -7.46
CA LEU A 43 -0.70 -7.69 -7.74
C LEU A 43 -2.13 -8.25 -7.88
N SER A 44 -3.10 -7.62 -7.21
CA SER A 44 -4.50 -7.99 -7.31
C SER A 44 -5.04 -7.79 -8.74
N ALA A 45 -6.10 -8.54 -9.10
CA ALA A 45 -6.68 -8.48 -10.44
C ALA A 45 -7.30 -7.11 -10.78
N ASP A 46 -7.83 -6.42 -9.77
CA ASP A 46 -8.35 -5.05 -9.88
C ASP A 46 -7.25 -3.98 -9.76
N LYS A 47 -6.00 -4.39 -9.52
CA LYS A 47 -4.82 -3.53 -9.35
C LYS A 47 -4.94 -2.55 -8.18
N MET A 48 -5.77 -2.85 -7.19
CA MET A 48 -5.96 -2.01 -6.01
C MET A 48 -5.12 -2.46 -4.81
N SER A 49 -4.49 -3.64 -4.87
CA SER A 49 -3.61 -4.09 -3.79
C SER A 49 -2.44 -4.95 -4.26
N ILE A 50 -1.40 -4.97 -3.44
CA ILE A 50 -0.24 -5.86 -3.59
C ILE A 50 -0.13 -6.68 -2.31
N ASP A 51 -0.17 -8.00 -2.47
CA ASP A 51 0.18 -8.95 -1.41
C ASP A 51 1.67 -9.26 -1.50
N VAL A 52 2.35 -9.17 -0.37
CA VAL A 52 3.74 -9.56 -0.18
C VAL A 52 3.78 -10.57 0.95
N SER A 53 4.47 -11.68 0.70
CA SER A 53 4.64 -12.78 1.62
C SER A 53 6.09 -13.25 1.59
N GLY A 54 6.59 -13.76 2.70
CA GLY A 54 7.93 -14.33 2.70
C GLY A 54 9.06 -13.30 2.77
N ALA A 55 8.77 -12.00 2.94
CA ALA A 55 9.79 -11.00 2.65
C ALA A 55 10.96 -11.07 3.64
N GLY A 56 12.19 -11.06 3.10
CA GLY A 56 13.43 -11.30 3.85
C GLY A 56 13.70 -12.77 4.20
N LYS A 57 13.05 -13.73 3.50
CA LYS A 57 13.28 -15.17 3.61
C LYS A 57 13.50 -15.84 2.25
N TYR A 58 13.77 -17.14 2.26
CA TYR A 58 14.24 -17.92 1.11
C TYR A 58 13.31 -17.94 -0.13
N PHE A 59 12.02 -17.61 0.02
CA PHE A 59 11.01 -17.78 -1.03
C PHE A 59 10.08 -16.57 -1.21
N GLY A 60 10.45 -15.42 -0.66
CA GLY A 60 9.69 -14.18 -0.80
C GLY A 60 10.56 -13.02 -1.26
N PRO A 61 9.97 -11.82 -1.46
CA PRO A 61 10.72 -10.64 -1.86
C PRO A 61 11.82 -10.25 -0.88
N ASP A 62 12.80 -9.50 -1.33
CA ASP A 62 13.77 -8.93 -0.42
C ASP A 62 13.12 -7.82 0.42
N ILE A 63 13.67 -7.56 1.61
CA ILE A 63 13.18 -6.45 2.44
C ILE A 63 13.32 -5.10 1.70
N THR A 64 14.29 -4.99 0.79
CA THR A 64 14.47 -3.83 -0.08
C THR A 64 13.32 -3.63 -1.06
N ASP A 65 12.63 -4.70 -1.46
CA ASP A 65 11.49 -4.59 -2.37
C ASP A 65 10.27 -4.02 -1.62
N VAL A 66 10.09 -4.41 -0.36
CA VAL A 66 9.08 -3.81 0.53
C VAL A 66 9.36 -2.33 0.76
N HIS A 67 10.63 -1.96 0.93
CA HIS A 67 11.02 -0.55 1.01
C HIS A 67 10.76 0.20 -0.31
N CYS A 68 11.06 -0.41 -1.45
CA CYS A 68 10.75 0.16 -2.77
C CYS A 68 9.25 0.43 -2.92
N LEU A 69 8.39 -0.52 -2.55
CA LEU A 69 6.94 -0.33 -2.55
C LEU A 69 6.52 0.83 -1.65
N GLY A 70 7.05 0.84 -0.42
CA GLY A 70 6.82 1.92 0.53
C GLY A 70 7.15 3.29 -0.06
N ASP A 71 8.36 3.44 -0.61
CA ASP A 71 8.83 4.70 -1.19
C ASP A 71 7.99 5.12 -2.40
N ALA A 72 7.67 4.18 -3.31
CA ALA A 72 6.84 4.43 -4.48
C ALA A 72 5.42 4.91 -4.12
N LEU A 73 4.88 4.42 -3.00
CA LEU A 73 3.56 4.78 -2.48
C LEU A 73 3.60 5.94 -1.47
N GLY A 74 4.77 6.54 -1.21
CA GLY A 74 4.93 7.65 -0.28
C GLY A 74 4.71 7.27 1.19
N MET A 75 4.97 6.01 1.55
CA MET A 75 4.85 5.49 2.91
C MET A 75 5.79 6.24 3.86
N PRO A 76 5.31 6.74 5.01
CA PRO A 76 6.18 7.41 5.97
C PRO A 76 7.27 6.49 6.55
N ASP A 77 8.47 7.03 6.77
CA ASP A 77 9.60 6.33 7.42
C ASP A 77 9.24 5.72 8.79
N SER A 78 8.26 6.29 9.48
CA SER A 78 7.76 5.76 10.74
C SER A 78 7.07 4.40 10.57
N VAL A 79 6.42 4.15 9.43
CA VAL A 79 5.77 2.88 9.12
C VAL A 79 6.82 1.82 8.81
N SER A 80 7.83 2.12 7.99
CA SER A 80 8.94 1.20 7.73
C SER A 80 9.72 0.86 9.01
N SER A 81 9.94 1.87 9.86
CA SER A 81 10.55 1.67 11.19
C SER A 81 9.70 0.79 12.11
N ARG A 82 8.37 0.88 12.04
CA ARG A 82 7.47 0.00 12.80
C ARG A 82 7.49 -1.42 12.26
N MET A 83 7.51 -1.62 10.94
CA MET A 83 7.67 -2.93 10.31
C MET A 83 8.94 -3.61 10.81
N GLY A 84 10.09 -2.93 10.78
CA GLY A 84 11.37 -3.48 11.26
C GLY A 84 11.43 -3.80 12.76
N GLN A 85 10.50 -3.27 13.57
CA GLN A 85 10.40 -3.54 15.01
C GLN A 85 9.28 -4.55 15.35
N THR A 86 8.48 -4.96 14.37
CA THR A 86 7.34 -5.85 14.60
C THR A 86 7.82 -7.26 14.90
N ARG A 87 7.30 -7.86 15.97
CA ARG A 87 7.60 -9.24 16.37
C ARG A 87 6.40 -10.12 16.09
N ALA A 88 6.61 -11.43 16.01
CA ALA A 88 5.52 -12.39 15.84
C ALA A 88 4.40 -12.29 16.88
N LEU A 89 4.75 -11.94 18.13
CA LEU A 89 3.78 -11.81 19.22
C LEU A 89 2.93 -10.53 19.11
N ASP A 90 3.34 -9.56 18.30
CA ASP A 90 2.59 -8.31 18.13
C ASP A 90 1.39 -8.52 17.18
N GLY A 91 1.35 -9.63 16.44
CA GLY A 91 0.28 -9.94 15.50
C GLY A 91 0.25 -9.01 14.30
N THR A 92 -0.91 -8.90 13.64
CA THR A 92 -1.10 -7.99 12.51
C THR A 92 -1.14 -6.54 12.97
N GLN A 93 -0.34 -5.71 12.33
CA GLN A 93 -0.27 -4.27 12.49
C GLN A 93 -0.86 -3.57 11.26
N THR A 94 -1.29 -2.32 11.42
CA THR A 94 -1.82 -1.50 10.32
C THR A 94 -1.30 -0.08 10.40
N ALA A 95 -1.18 0.58 9.25
CA ALA A 95 -0.93 2.01 9.13
C ALA A 95 -1.60 2.56 7.87
N ASP A 96 -2.10 3.79 7.98
CA ASP A 96 -2.77 4.49 6.89
C ASP A 96 -2.03 5.80 6.60
N TRP A 97 -1.94 6.17 5.32
CA TRP A 97 -1.42 7.45 4.87
C TRP A 97 -2.03 7.82 3.52
N ASP A 98 -2.39 9.09 3.33
CA ASP A 98 -3.09 9.55 2.12
C ASP A 98 -4.26 8.61 1.76
N SER A 99 -4.29 8.02 0.57
CA SER A 99 -5.30 7.06 0.15
C SER A 99 -4.77 5.62 0.14
N PHE A 100 -3.84 5.31 1.02
CA PHE A 100 -3.24 3.98 1.15
C PHE A 100 -3.33 3.46 2.57
N THR A 101 -3.48 2.15 2.69
CA THR A 101 -3.28 1.41 3.93
C THR A 101 -2.26 0.32 3.69
N VAL A 102 -1.52 -0.01 4.75
CA VAL A 102 -0.75 -1.24 4.80
C VAL A 102 -1.09 -2.01 6.05
N SER A 103 -1.38 -3.28 5.89
CA SER A 103 -1.40 -4.24 6.99
C SER A 103 -0.19 -5.15 6.88
N TRP A 104 0.45 -5.47 7.99
CA TRP A 104 1.60 -6.37 7.98
C TRP A 104 1.67 -7.24 9.23
N ASN A 105 2.34 -8.36 9.10
CA ASN A 105 2.74 -9.22 10.21
C ASN A 105 4.17 -9.70 9.98
N TYR A 106 4.76 -10.29 11.01
CA TYR A 106 6.09 -10.87 10.91
C TYR A 106 6.12 -12.21 11.61
N HIS A 107 6.78 -13.20 11.01
CA HIS A 107 7.14 -14.44 11.68
C HIS A 107 8.63 -14.76 11.45
N PRO A 108 9.39 -15.20 12.47
CA PRO A 108 10.80 -15.57 12.29
C PRO A 108 11.07 -16.61 11.22
N ASP A 109 10.11 -17.52 10.98
CA ASP A 109 10.26 -18.59 9.99
C ASP A 109 9.82 -18.14 8.59
N ASP A 110 8.78 -17.31 8.51
CA ASP A 110 8.10 -16.95 7.26
C ASP A 110 8.41 -15.53 6.79
N GLY A 111 9.12 -14.71 7.57
CA GLY A 111 9.47 -13.35 7.19
C GLY A 111 8.33 -12.35 7.41
N LEU A 112 8.42 -11.21 6.72
CA LEU A 112 7.39 -10.18 6.74
C LEU A 112 6.31 -10.52 5.71
N GLY A 113 5.05 -10.54 6.14
CA GLY A 113 3.89 -10.47 5.25
C GLY A 113 3.30 -9.08 5.28
N ALA A 114 2.96 -8.50 4.13
CA ALA A 114 2.39 -7.17 4.02
C ALA A 114 1.36 -7.11 2.88
N ILE A 115 0.28 -6.36 3.09
CA ILE A 115 -0.71 -6.05 2.06
C ILE A 115 -0.79 -4.54 1.96
N PHE A 116 -0.39 -3.99 0.83
CA PHE A 116 -0.56 -2.59 0.49
C PHE A 116 -1.84 -2.42 -0.31
N GLU A 117 -2.74 -1.55 0.11
CA GLU A 117 -4.04 -1.38 -0.53
C GLU A 117 -4.33 0.10 -0.76
N TYR A 118 -4.92 0.39 -1.91
CA TYR A 118 -5.53 1.67 -2.20
C TYR A 118 -6.92 1.75 -1.55
N VAL A 119 -7.13 2.75 -0.69
CA VAL A 119 -8.41 2.98 0.01
C VAL A 119 -8.96 4.34 -0.44
N PRO A 120 -10.05 4.38 -1.24
CA PRO A 120 -10.65 5.63 -1.63
C PRO A 120 -11.25 6.34 -0.42
N GLU A 121 -10.95 7.64 -0.24
CA GLU A 121 -11.66 8.46 0.74
C GLU A 121 -13.14 8.59 0.35
N SER A 122 -14.03 8.40 1.32
CA SER A 122 -15.50 8.39 1.17
C SER A 122 -16.13 9.77 1.06
#